data_AF-A0A1I1XTS7-F1
#
_entry.id   AF-A0A1I1XTS7-F1
#
_cell.length_a   1.000
_cell.length_b   1.000
_cell.length_c   1.000
_cell.angle_alpha   90.00
_cell.angle_beta   90.00
_cell.angle_gamma   90.00
#
_symmetry.space_group_name_H-M   'P 1'
#
loop_
_entity.id
_entity.type
_entity.pdbx_description
1 polymer ?
#
loop_
_entity_poly.entity_id
_entity_poly.type
_entity_poly.pdbx_seq_one_letter_code
_entity_poly.pdbx_strand_id
1 'polypeptide(L)'
;MKKIALLLLVSLLLTLQTSVLAARRQVEEVPENPMDWSISTKPPMSEEEKEAARWSLILENDLGLYAYDMSTLGYVSDKNGAVDTNLVGATVKTLFTDKKILKKLQEQYASKLKGKEKLQYCLLDMQYNMAEKTYTVTEMRVFTNKNRIIETKKNKTGFVPVPEKSFAEAMYEICQQFVTEMNAPEAGAQKASLLSK
;
A
#
# COMPACT_ATOMS: atom_id res chain seq x y z
N MET A 1 28.68 -16.49 -52.99
CA MET A 1 28.35 -15.14 -52.47
C MET A 1 26.86 -14.78 -52.52
N LYS A 2 26.05 -15.25 -53.49
CA LYS A 2 24.61 -14.94 -53.57
C LYS A 2 23.73 -15.43 -52.39
N LYS A 3 24.06 -16.58 -51.77
CA LYS A 3 23.26 -17.16 -50.67
C LYS A 3 23.47 -16.46 -49.32
N ILE A 4 24.67 -15.90 -49.10
CA ILE A 4 25.01 -15.14 -47.88
C ILE A 4 24.43 -13.73 -47.96
N ALA A 5 24.45 -13.12 -49.15
CA ALA A 5 23.78 -11.84 -49.39
C ALA A 5 22.25 -11.93 -49.19
N LEU A 6 21.63 -13.05 -49.55
CA LEU A 6 20.19 -13.27 -49.35
C LEU A 6 19.83 -13.44 -47.86
N LEU A 7 20.68 -14.13 -47.08
CA LEU A 7 20.49 -14.31 -45.64
C LEU A 7 20.64 -12.99 -44.86
N LEU A 8 21.58 -12.13 -45.26
CA LEU A 8 21.75 -10.80 -44.68
C LEU A 8 20.58 -9.86 -45.03
N LEU A 9 20.02 -9.97 -46.24
CA LEU A 9 18.84 -9.20 -46.64
C LEU A 9 17.59 -9.61 -45.86
N VAL A 10 17.41 -10.92 -45.61
CA VAL A 10 16.29 -11.46 -44.84
C VAL A 10 16.41 -11.15 -43.35
N SER A 11 17.62 -11.13 -42.77
CA SER A 11 17.82 -10.71 -41.38
C SER A 11 17.58 -9.20 -41.17
N LEU A 12 17.90 -8.37 -42.17
CA LEU A 12 17.67 -6.92 -42.10
C LEU A 12 16.17 -6.57 -42.25
N LEU A 13 15.41 -7.37 -43.01
CA LEU A 13 13.96 -7.23 -43.14
C LEU A 13 13.18 -7.69 -41.90
N LEU A 14 13.71 -8.64 -41.11
CA LEU A 14 13.07 -9.10 -39.87
C LEU A 14 13.22 -8.12 -38.69
N THR A 15 14.29 -7.30 -38.66
CA THR A 15 14.51 -6.31 -37.59
C THR A 15 13.70 -5.02 -37.75
N LEU A 16 13.07 -4.80 -38.91
CA LEU A 16 12.24 -3.61 -39.18
C LEU A 16 10.79 -3.76 -38.72
N GLN A 17 10.35 -4.96 -38.28
CA GLN A 17 8.96 -5.19 -37.87
C GLN A 17 8.73 -5.29 -36.34
N THR A 18 9.78 -5.20 -35.53
CA THR A 18 9.65 -5.25 -34.05
C THR A 18 9.71 -3.89 -33.36
N SER A 19 9.80 -2.77 -34.10
CA SER A 19 9.71 -1.41 -33.54
C SER A 19 8.30 -0.81 -33.58
N VAL A 20 7.28 -1.54 -34.05
CA VAL A 20 5.92 -0.99 -34.22
C VAL A 20 5.02 -1.17 -32.97
N LEU A 21 5.45 -1.87 -31.91
CA LEU A 21 4.62 -2.03 -30.69
C LEU A 21 5.12 -1.28 -29.43
N ALA A 22 6.29 -0.63 -29.47
CA ALA A 22 6.76 0.24 -28.38
C ALA A 22 6.67 1.74 -28.73
N ALA A 23 6.31 2.06 -29.97
CA ALA A 23 6.03 3.41 -30.44
C ALA A 23 4.74 3.41 -31.28
N ARG A 24 3.63 2.91 -30.71
CA ARG A 24 2.40 3.69 -30.87
C ARG A 24 2.69 5.03 -30.18
N ARG A 25 3.35 5.93 -30.93
CA ARG A 25 3.06 7.35 -30.78
C ARG A 25 1.55 7.38 -30.74
N GLN A 26 1.02 7.74 -29.59
CA GLN A 26 -0.35 8.17 -29.49
C GLN A 26 -0.47 9.17 -30.65
N VAL A 27 -1.29 8.83 -31.63
CA VAL A 27 -1.63 9.80 -32.66
C VAL A 27 -2.30 10.88 -31.85
N GLU A 28 -1.51 11.89 -31.48
CA GLU A 28 -1.98 13.11 -30.90
C GLU A 28 -2.87 13.67 -32.00
N GLU A 29 -4.18 13.48 -31.84
CA GLU A 29 -5.17 14.05 -32.72
C GLU A 29 -4.89 15.55 -32.70
N VAL A 30 -4.32 16.06 -33.79
CA VAL A 30 -4.16 17.49 -33.97
C VAL A 30 -5.59 18.03 -33.98
N PRO A 31 -5.99 18.85 -32.98
CA PRO A 31 -7.35 19.33 -32.93
C PRO A 31 -7.62 20.14 -34.20
N GLU A 32 -8.72 19.85 -34.89
CA GLU A 32 -9.13 20.55 -36.13
C GLU A 32 -9.27 22.07 -35.91
N ASN A 33 -9.36 22.51 -34.65
CA ASN A 33 -9.43 23.90 -34.27
C ASN A 33 -8.22 24.30 -33.39
N PRO A 34 -7.36 25.23 -33.84
CA PRO A 34 -6.15 25.65 -33.11
C PRO A 34 -6.40 26.37 -31.77
N MET A 35 -7.66 26.48 -31.32
CA MET A 35 -8.04 27.06 -30.02
C MET A 35 -8.51 26.02 -28.99
N ASP A 36 -8.60 24.74 -29.33
CA ASP A 36 -8.96 23.67 -28.38
C ASP A 36 -7.71 23.14 -27.66
N TRP A 37 -7.02 24.01 -26.93
CA TRP A 37 -5.96 23.62 -26.00
C TRP A 37 -6.61 23.25 -24.65
N SER A 38 -7.42 22.20 -24.63
CA SER A 38 -7.82 21.61 -23.36
C SER A 38 -6.56 20.96 -22.76
N ILE A 39 -5.97 21.57 -21.73
CA ILE A 39 -4.84 21.00 -20.97
C ILE A 39 -5.14 19.52 -20.76
N SER A 40 -4.31 18.63 -21.29
CA SER A 40 -4.43 17.18 -21.10
C SER A 40 -4.36 16.89 -19.60
N THR A 41 -5.52 16.96 -18.95
CA THR A 41 -5.68 16.60 -17.56
C THR A 41 -5.47 15.10 -17.55
N LYS A 42 -4.41 14.66 -16.87
CA LYS A 42 -4.19 13.23 -16.63
C LYS A 42 -5.53 12.63 -16.22
N PRO A 43 -5.94 11.49 -16.81
CA PRO A 43 -7.18 10.86 -16.42
C PRO A 43 -7.19 10.75 -14.90
N PRO A 44 -8.28 11.13 -14.21
CA PRO A 44 -8.34 11.03 -12.77
C PRO A 44 -7.97 9.59 -12.40
N MET A 45 -7.00 9.43 -11.48
CA MET A 45 -6.57 8.11 -11.02
C MET A 45 -7.79 7.24 -10.72
N SER A 46 -7.76 5.98 -11.16
CA SER A 46 -8.84 5.05 -10.86
C SER A 46 -8.98 4.88 -9.34
N GLU A 47 -10.16 4.50 -8.84
CA GLU A 47 -10.36 4.29 -7.40
C GLU A 47 -9.39 3.24 -6.81
N GLU A 48 -8.98 2.27 -7.63
CA GLU A 48 -7.99 1.24 -7.27
C GLU A 48 -6.57 1.82 -7.15
N GLU A 49 -6.20 2.79 -8.00
CA GLU A 49 -4.94 3.52 -7.89
C GLU A 49 -4.94 4.48 -6.69
N LYS A 50 -6.08 5.09 -6.38
CA LYS A 50 -6.24 5.92 -5.15
C LYS A 50 -6.14 5.07 -3.89
N GLU A 51 -6.74 3.89 -3.87
CA GLU A 51 -6.58 2.95 -2.76
C GLU A 51 -5.13 2.48 -2.66
N ALA A 52 -4.47 2.12 -3.76
CA ALA A 52 -3.06 1.73 -3.76
C ALA A 52 -2.13 2.86 -3.28
N ALA A 53 -2.42 4.12 -3.64
CA ALA A 53 -1.65 5.28 -3.21
C ALA A 53 -1.75 5.57 -1.70
N ARG A 54 -2.81 5.12 -1.03
CA ARG A 54 -3.03 5.30 0.41
C ARG A 54 -2.21 4.34 1.27
N TRP A 55 -1.87 3.16 0.73
CA TRP A 55 -1.10 2.14 1.43
C TRP A 55 0.39 2.32 1.16
N SER A 56 1.15 2.54 2.22
CA SER A 56 2.61 2.59 2.15
C SER A 56 3.22 1.30 2.69
N LEU A 57 4.22 0.77 1.99
CA LEU A 57 4.85 -0.50 2.34
C LEU A 57 5.71 -0.35 3.60
N ILE A 58 5.53 -1.26 4.56
CA ILE A 58 6.38 -1.37 5.77
C ILE A 58 7.51 -2.35 5.48
N LEU A 59 7.15 -3.59 5.14
CA LEU A 59 8.08 -4.67 4.86
C LEU A 59 7.43 -5.77 4.02
N GLU A 60 8.27 -6.53 3.33
CA GLU A 60 7.93 -7.77 2.66
C GLU A 60 8.75 -8.90 3.28
N ASN A 61 8.11 -10.00 3.65
CA ASN A 61 8.78 -11.19 4.12
C ASN A 61 8.14 -12.45 3.53
N ASP A 62 8.70 -13.62 3.87
CA ASP A 62 8.19 -14.90 3.40
C ASP A 62 6.73 -15.18 3.81
N LEU A 63 6.21 -14.51 4.85
CA LEU A 63 4.83 -14.67 5.33
C LEU A 63 3.84 -13.83 4.53
N GLY A 64 4.25 -12.64 4.11
CA GLY A 64 3.35 -11.68 3.50
C GLY A 64 3.93 -10.29 3.25
N LEU A 65 3.07 -9.47 2.66
CA LEU A 65 3.29 -8.04 2.45
C LEU A 65 2.58 -7.26 3.56
N TYR A 66 3.29 -6.35 4.20
CA TYR A 66 2.76 -5.50 5.26
C TYR A 66 2.79 -4.05 4.82
N ALA A 67 1.63 -3.42 4.76
CA ALA A 67 1.51 -2.00 4.43
C ALA A 67 0.71 -1.28 5.52
N TYR A 68 1.00 -0.02 5.79
CA TYR A 68 0.18 0.84 6.64
C TYR A 68 -0.61 1.83 5.81
N ASP A 69 -1.72 2.28 6.38
CA ASP A 69 -2.54 3.34 5.83
C ASP A 69 -2.06 4.69 6.34
N MET A 70 -1.51 5.50 5.44
CA MET A 70 -0.99 6.83 5.76
C MET A 70 -2.07 7.76 6.33
N SER A 71 -3.34 7.59 5.93
CA SER A 71 -4.44 8.45 6.41
C SER A 71 -4.85 8.18 7.86
N THR A 72 -4.49 7.00 8.38
CA THR A 72 -4.79 6.60 9.77
C THR A 72 -3.62 6.84 10.72
N LEU A 73 -2.43 7.15 10.19
CA LEU A 73 -1.26 7.45 10.99
C LEU A 73 -1.44 8.80 11.66
N GLY A 74 -1.53 8.81 12.98
CA GLY A 74 -1.74 10.04 13.73
C GLY A 74 -1.83 9.81 15.23
N TYR A 75 -1.89 10.90 15.99
CA TYR A 75 -2.10 10.82 17.42
C TYR A 75 -3.49 10.28 17.76
N VAL A 76 -3.57 9.47 18.82
CA VAL A 76 -4.83 8.88 19.26
C VAL A 76 -5.65 9.94 20.01
N SER A 77 -6.87 10.18 19.55
CA SER A 77 -7.84 11.00 20.30
C SER A 77 -8.59 10.13 21.32
N ASP A 78 -8.77 10.66 22.53
CA ASP A 78 -9.65 10.07 23.51
C ASP A 78 -11.13 10.24 23.12
N LYS A 79 -12.03 9.68 23.95
CA LYS A 79 -13.49 9.76 23.72
C LYS A 79 -14.05 11.19 23.83
N ASN A 80 -13.28 12.11 24.40
CA ASN A 80 -13.63 13.51 24.59
C ASN A 80 -12.99 14.42 23.50
N GLY A 81 -12.24 13.83 22.57
CA GLY A 81 -11.52 14.55 21.51
C GLY A 81 -10.16 15.13 21.93
N ALA A 82 -9.70 14.89 23.16
CA ALA A 82 -8.36 15.27 23.58
C ALA A 82 -7.34 14.35 22.90
N VAL A 83 -6.35 14.95 22.26
CA VAL A 83 -5.29 14.23 21.55
C VAL A 83 -4.20 13.83 22.55
N ASP A 84 -3.92 12.53 22.64
CA ASP A 84 -2.79 12.02 23.41
C ASP A 84 -1.54 12.02 22.54
N THR A 85 -0.63 12.95 22.81
CA THR A 85 0.63 13.09 22.06
C THR A 85 1.63 11.97 22.33
N ASN A 86 1.39 11.12 23.34
CA ASN A 86 2.23 9.95 23.62
C ASN A 86 1.77 8.72 22.85
N LEU A 87 0.54 8.71 22.34
CA LEU A 87 -0.04 7.58 21.63
C LEU A 87 -0.19 7.86 20.14
N VAL A 88 0.44 7.02 19.32
CA VAL A 88 0.30 7.07 17.86
C VAL A 88 -0.47 5.85 17.39
N GLY A 89 -1.57 6.08 16.66
CA GLY A 89 -2.37 5.05 16.02
C GLY A 89 -1.99 4.86 14.56
N ALA A 90 -2.12 3.63 14.06
CA ALA A 90 -2.01 3.32 12.64
C ALA A 90 -2.79 2.04 12.30
N THR A 91 -3.42 2.01 11.12
CA THR A 91 -4.01 0.81 10.55
C THR A 91 -3.03 0.13 9.60
N VAL A 92 -2.80 -1.16 9.82
CA VAL A 92 -1.89 -1.99 9.03
C VAL A 92 -2.69 -3.03 8.26
N LYS A 93 -2.42 -3.17 6.97
CA LYS A 93 -2.89 -4.26 6.12
C LYS A 93 -1.80 -5.30 5.94
N THR A 94 -2.13 -6.54 6.29
CA THR A 94 -1.28 -7.71 6.05
C THR A 94 -1.90 -8.56 4.96
N LEU A 95 -1.19 -8.71 3.84
CA LEU A 95 -1.55 -9.61 2.74
C LEU A 95 -0.72 -10.88 2.87
N PHE A 96 -1.38 -12.02 3.10
CA PHE A 96 -0.69 -13.29 3.26
C PHE A 96 -0.28 -13.85 1.88
N THR A 97 1.00 -14.12 1.70
CA THR A 97 1.55 -14.73 0.47
C THR A 97 1.96 -16.18 0.69
N ASP A 98 2.28 -16.55 1.93
CA ASP A 98 2.67 -17.92 2.27
C ASP A 98 1.50 -18.91 2.11
N LYS A 99 1.73 -19.94 1.27
CA LYS A 99 0.71 -20.95 0.94
C LYS A 99 0.33 -21.82 2.15
N LYS A 100 1.27 -22.09 3.08
CA LYS A 100 1.01 -22.93 4.26
C LYS A 100 0.14 -22.19 5.26
N ILE A 101 0.43 -20.91 5.51
CA ILE A 101 -0.36 -20.01 6.37
C ILE A 101 -1.73 -19.82 5.76
N LEU A 102 -1.82 -19.50 4.47
CA LEU A 102 -3.11 -19.36 3.79
C LEU A 102 -3.94 -20.63 3.93
N LYS A 103 -3.36 -21.82 3.75
CA LYS A 103 -4.07 -23.09 3.93
C LYS A 103 -4.59 -23.25 5.38
N LYS A 104 -3.74 -23.01 6.38
CA LYS A 104 -4.13 -23.08 7.79
C LYS A 104 -5.24 -22.10 8.15
N LEU A 105 -5.10 -20.84 7.71
CA LEU A 105 -6.10 -19.80 7.95
C LEU A 105 -7.41 -20.13 7.22
N GLN A 106 -7.34 -20.62 5.99
CA GLN A 106 -8.50 -21.06 5.23
C GLN A 106 -9.25 -22.20 5.94
N GLU A 107 -8.53 -23.18 6.50
CA GLU A 107 -9.11 -24.27 7.31
C GLU A 107 -9.74 -23.72 8.60
N GLN A 108 -9.04 -22.83 9.31
CA GLN A 108 -9.53 -22.19 10.54
C GLN A 108 -10.83 -21.40 10.32
N TYR A 109 -10.96 -20.74 9.18
CA TYR A 109 -12.14 -19.93 8.84
C TYR A 109 -13.14 -20.61 7.91
N ALA A 110 -12.98 -21.91 7.63
CA ALA A 110 -13.80 -22.65 6.67
C ALA A 110 -15.31 -22.50 6.90
N SER A 111 -15.74 -22.52 8.18
CA SER A 111 -17.15 -22.36 8.56
C SER A 111 -17.72 -20.95 8.32
N LYS A 112 -16.86 -19.93 8.23
CA LYS A 112 -17.24 -18.52 8.02
C LYS A 112 -17.19 -18.11 6.55
N LEU A 113 -16.59 -18.92 5.69
CA LEU A 113 -16.45 -18.67 4.26
C LEU A 113 -17.70 -19.12 3.49
N LYS A 114 -18.07 -18.38 2.44
CA LYS A 114 -19.25 -18.67 1.62
C LYS A 114 -18.85 -19.03 0.19
N GLY A 115 -19.29 -20.19 -0.28
CA GLY A 115 -19.05 -20.66 -1.64
C GLY A 115 -17.55 -20.80 -1.94
N LYS A 116 -17.06 -20.06 -2.94
CA LYS A 116 -15.65 -20.10 -3.40
C LYS A 116 -14.78 -18.97 -2.81
N GLU A 117 -15.20 -18.38 -1.71
CA GLU A 117 -14.41 -17.34 -1.02
C GLU A 117 -13.12 -17.90 -0.43
N LYS A 118 -12.08 -17.07 -0.46
CA LYS A 118 -10.77 -17.36 0.13
C LYS A 118 -10.38 -16.23 1.06
N LEU A 119 -9.77 -16.55 2.19
CA LEU A 119 -9.11 -15.55 3.02
C LEU A 119 -7.97 -14.91 2.22
N GLN A 120 -7.84 -13.59 2.30
CA GLN A 120 -6.84 -12.85 1.52
C GLN A 120 -5.96 -11.97 2.41
N TYR A 121 -6.55 -11.09 3.22
CA TYR A 121 -5.80 -10.14 4.03
C TYR A 121 -6.47 -9.91 5.38
N CYS A 122 -5.72 -9.33 6.32
CA CYS A 122 -6.28 -8.76 7.54
C CYS A 122 -5.88 -7.28 7.70
N LEU A 123 -6.71 -6.54 8.42
CA LEU A 123 -6.41 -5.20 8.92
C LEU A 123 -6.20 -5.28 10.43
N LEU A 124 -5.16 -4.60 10.92
CA LEU A 124 -4.81 -4.48 12.32
C LEU A 124 -4.80 -3.01 12.68
N ASP A 125 -5.62 -2.62 13.65
CA ASP A 125 -5.56 -1.28 14.23
C ASP A 125 -4.60 -1.32 15.41
N MET A 126 -3.48 -0.63 15.27
CA MET A 126 -2.37 -0.63 16.22
C MET A 126 -2.26 0.72 16.92
N GLN A 127 -1.84 0.71 18.18
CA GLN A 127 -1.50 1.90 18.94
C GLN A 127 -0.15 1.70 19.60
N TYR A 128 0.70 2.71 19.50
CA TYR A 128 2.06 2.73 20.05
C TYR A 128 2.17 3.81 21.11
N ASN A 129 2.70 3.44 22.27
CA ASN A 129 3.14 4.38 23.27
C ASN A 129 4.61 4.75 22.99
N MET A 130 4.81 6.00 22.61
CA MET A 130 6.11 6.52 22.20
C MET A 130 7.06 6.72 23.38
N ALA A 131 6.54 6.99 24.58
CA ALA A 131 7.34 7.20 25.78
C ALA A 131 7.89 5.88 26.35
N GLU A 132 7.08 4.81 26.32
CA GLU A 132 7.43 3.52 26.95
C GLU A 132 7.94 2.46 25.96
N LYS A 133 7.98 2.75 24.66
CA LYS A 133 8.28 1.78 23.59
C LYS A 133 7.41 0.52 23.74
N THR A 134 6.11 0.72 23.91
CA THR A 134 5.11 -0.36 24.00
C THR A 134 4.04 -0.20 22.92
N TYR A 135 3.33 -1.28 22.60
CA TYR A 135 2.27 -1.26 21.61
C TYR A 135 1.11 -2.17 22.02
N THR A 136 -0.05 -1.91 21.44
CA THR A 136 -1.20 -2.81 21.50
C THR A 136 -1.90 -2.87 20.14
N VAL A 137 -2.56 -3.99 19.89
CA VAL A 137 -3.49 -4.14 18.76
C VAL A 137 -4.88 -4.01 19.36
N THR A 138 -5.66 -3.02 18.95
CA THR A 138 -6.99 -2.74 19.51
C THR A 138 -8.08 -3.53 18.78
N GLU A 139 -7.93 -3.68 17.47
CA GLU A 139 -8.87 -4.42 16.64
C GLU A 139 -8.14 -5.16 15.50
N MET A 140 -8.62 -6.36 15.20
CA MET A 140 -8.22 -7.16 14.05
C MET A 140 -9.45 -7.48 13.21
N ARG A 141 -9.38 -7.21 11.91
CA ARG A 141 -10.45 -7.49 10.94
C ARG A 141 -9.91 -8.39 9.83
N VAL A 142 -10.54 -9.53 9.60
CA VAL A 142 -10.11 -10.52 8.59
C VAL A 142 -11.03 -10.47 7.38
N PHE A 143 -10.44 -10.39 6.19
CA PHE A 143 -11.14 -10.20 4.93
C PHE A 143 -10.92 -11.35 3.95
N THR A 144 -11.96 -11.60 3.16
CA THR A 144 -11.89 -12.50 2.00
C THR A 144 -11.45 -11.76 0.74
N ASN A 145 -11.17 -12.53 -0.31
CA ASN A 145 -10.91 -12.06 -1.67
C ASN A 145 -12.09 -11.33 -2.34
N LYS A 146 -13.22 -11.20 -1.65
CA LYS A 146 -14.39 -10.42 -2.08
C LYS A 146 -14.60 -9.18 -1.19
N ASN A 147 -13.58 -8.75 -0.45
CA ASN A 147 -13.66 -7.67 0.52
C ASN A 147 -14.74 -7.86 1.59
N ARG A 148 -15.12 -9.11 1.88
CA ARG A 148 -16.08 -9.43 2.95
C ARG A 148 -15.36 -9.69 4.26
N ILE A 149 -15.78 -9.02 5.32
CA ILE A 149 -15.31 -9.30 6.67
C ILE A 149 -15.87 -10.66 7.13
N ILE A 150 -14.99 -11.54 7.59
CA ILE A 150 -15.34 -12.85 8.16
C ILE A 150 -15.09 -12.92 9.67
N GLU A 151 -14.24 -12.05 10.19
CA GLU A 151 -14.01 -11.93 11.62
C GLU A 151 -13.60 -10.51 11.99
N THR A 152 -14.15 -10.05 13.11
CA THR A 152 -13.68 -8.85 13.81
C THR A 152 -13.38 -9.28 15.24
N LYS A 153 -12.15 -9.05 15.68
CA LYS A 153 -11.69 -9.34 17.03
C LYS A 153 -11.19 -8.05 17.66
N LYS A 154 -11.95 -7.55 18.64
CA LYS A 154 -11.50 -6.46 19.50
C LYS A 154 -10.63 -7.05 20.60
N ASN A 155 -9.40 -6.59 20.65
CA ASN A 155 -8.44 -7.00 21.66
C ASN A 155 -8.47 -5.97 22.78
N LYS A 156 -8.61 -6.46 24.02
CA LYS A 156 -8.47 -5.63 25.23
C LYS A 156 -7.14 -5.87 25.93
N THR A 157 -6.17 -6.37 25.17
CA THR A 157 -4.82 -6.63 25.67
C THR A 157 -4.18 -5.31 26.02
N GLY A 158 -3.52 -5.26 27.18
CA GLY A 158 -2.72 -4.10 27.57
C GLY A 158 -1.55 -3.88 26.61
N PHE A 159 -0.88 -2.76 26.80
CA PHE A 159 0.36 -2.46 26.08
C PHE A 159 1.44 -3.48 26.44
N VAL A 160 2.12 -3.99 25.42
CA VAL A 160 3.26 -4.91 25.56
C VAL A 160 4.51 -4.27 24.94
N PRO A 161 5.73 -4.63 25.40
CA PRO A 161 6.96 -4.12 24.80
C PRO A 161 7.03 -4.42 23.30
N VAL A 162 7.52 -3.47 22.51
CA VAL A 162 7.77 -3.67 21.08
C VAL A 162 8.91 -4.69 20.90
N PRO A 163 8.67 -5.85 20.28
CA PRO A 163 9.70 -6.88 20.12
C PRO A 163 10.74 -6.45 19.09
N GLU A 164 12.02 -6.70 19.37
CA GLU A 164 13.11 -6.41 18.45
C GLU A 164 13.04 -7.30 17.20
N LYS A 165 13.51 -6.76 16.06
CA LYS A 165 13.53 -7.38 14.73
C LYS A 165 12.17 -7.92 14.31
N SER A 166 11.11 -7.25 14.73
CA SER A 166 9.75 -7.63 14.45
C SER A 166 9.06 -6.63 13.54
N PHE A 167 7.96 -7.08 12.95
CA PHE A 167 7.05 -6.20 12.22
C PHE A 167 6.58 -5.00 13.07
N ALA A 168 6.33 -5.20 14.36
CA ALA A 168 5.90 -4.13 15.25
C ALA A 168 7.02 -3.09 15.48
N GLU A 169 8.29 -3.49 15.42
CA GLU A 169 9.42 -2.54 15.49
C GLU A 169 9.51 -1.69 14.22
N ALA A 170 9.41 -2.29 13.04
CA ALA A 170 9.44 -1.54 11.79
C ALA A 170 8.32 -0.48 11.72
N MET A 171 7.11 -0.85 12.17
CA MET A 171 6.01 0.11 12.25
C MET A 171 6.23 1.16 13.36
N TYR A 172 6.85 0.80 14.48
CA TYR A 172 7.20 1.74 15.53
C TYR A 172 8.22 2.79 15.04
N GLU A 173 9.20 2.41 14.23
CA GLU A 173 10.15 3.36 13.61
C GLU A 173 9.43 4.38 12.72
N ILE A 174 8.42 3.95 11.95
CA ILE A 174 7.58 4.84 11.15
C ILE A 174 6.81 5.82 12.06
N CYS A 175 6.24 5.33 13.17
CA CYS A 175 5.60 6.19 14.16
C CYS A 175 6.59 7.20 14.78
N GLN A 176 7.83 6.80 15.05
CA GLN A 176 8.87 7.70 15.56
C GLN A 176 9.22 8.80 14.55
N GLN A 177 9.34 8.46 13.27
CA GLN A 177 9.58 9.43 12.21
C GLN A 177 8.43 10.44 12.14
N PHE A 178 7.18 9.97 12.17
CA PHE A 178 6.00 10.83 12.22
C PHE A 178 6.03 11.80 13.40
N VAL A 179 6.29 11.32 14.62
CA VAL A 179 6.39 12.19 15.81
C VAL A 179 7.53 13.20 15.67
N THR A 180 8.66 12.79 15.12
CA THR A 180 9.81 13.68 14.88
C THR A 180 9.47 14.78 13.88
N GLU A 181 8.79 14.44 12.78
CA GLU A 181 8.34 15.41 11.77
C GLU A 181 7.31 16.38 12.32
N MET A 182 6.37 15.90 13.13
CA MET A 182 5.34 16.74 13.76
C MET A 182 5.89 17.67 14.85
N ASN A 183 6.97 17.28 15.53
CA ASN A 183 7.61 18.05 16.59
C ASN A 183 8.80 18.89 16.09
N ALA A 184 9.15 18.80 14.80
CA ALA A 184 10.21 19.62 14.23
C ALA A 184 9.78 21.10 14.30
N PRO A 185 10.60 22.00 14.86
CA PRO A 185 10.33 23.44 14.79
C PRO A 185 10.30 23.81 13.31
N GLU A 186 9.25 24.52 12.87
CA GLU A 186 8.96 24.82 11.48
C GLU A 186 10.18 25.36 10.70
N ALA A 187 10.97 24.45 10.15
CA ALA A 187 12.03 24.70 9.19
C ALA A 187 11.78 23.78 8.00
N GLY A 188 10.56 23.84 7.45
CA GLY A 188 10.13 22.85 6.47
C GLY A 188 8.76 23.03 5.84
N ALA A 189 8.15 24.22 5.91
CA ALA A 189 6.92 24.55 5.18
C ALA A 189 7.04 24.40 3.63
N GLN A 190 8.21 23.98 3.11
CA GLN A 190 8.42 23.70 1.69
C GLN A 190 8.13 22.26 1.24
N LYS A 191 8.00 21.27 2.14
CA LYS A 191 7.69 19.88 1.70
C LYS A 191 6.19 19.58 1.60
N ALA A 192 5.35 20.28 2.37
CA ALA A 192 3.88 20.17 2.28
C ALA A 192 3.33 20.71 0.93
N SER A 193 4.09 21.54 0.20
CA SER A 193 3.73 22.01 -1.14
C SER A 193 3.99 21.01 -2.27
N LEU A 194 4.70 19.91 -2.01
CA LEU A 194 5.03 18.91 -3.05
C LEU A 194 4.07 17.72 -3.09
N LEU A 195 3.14 17.63 -2.13
CA LEU A 195 2.10 16.61 -2.08
C LEU A 195 0.70 17.15 -2.48
N SER A 196 0.63 18.40 -2.96
CA SER A 196 -0.60 19.07 -3.41
C SER A 196 -0.52 19.56 -4.86
N LYS A 197 0.07 18.76 -5.75
CA LYS A 197 -0.07 18.94 -7.22
C LYS A 197 -0.42 17.66 -7.92
#